data_AF-J9RHK2-F1
#
_entry.id   AF-J9RHK2-F1
#
_cell.length_a   1.000
_cell.length_b   1.000
_cell.length_c   1.000
_cell.angle_alpha   90.00
_cell.angle_beta   90.00
_cell.angle_gamma   90.00
#
_symmetry.space_group_name_H-M   'P 1'
#
loop_
_entity.id
_entity.type
_entity.pdbx_description
1 polymer ?
#
loop_
_entity_poly.entity_id
_entity_poly.type
_entity_poly.pdbx_seq_one_letter_code
_entity_poly.pdbx_strand_id
1 'polypeptide(L)'
;MTWFKVDDGFWSHPKTSTLSAAAVALWVKSGAYSCQHLTDGRITPQVLRLLGTRKSARELVSAGLWLEVDGGWEFHDWSEYQETSTDVRKRREEAKERQRRSREARTNKQRESQAKSQRMSRVTEDVSSQEVSYPRPDPTRPDLSIGYVEGEGLPSERDSDEPPPPRCPKHIGDAKPPACGACADARRAREDWDAEQTRARVEAQRSERHALAELAREAIASCALCDDSGYRGSRVCNHDPDTEERAARGLALVRAQLSTTKASQ
;
A
#
# COMPACT_ATOMS: atom_id res chain seq x y z
N MET A 1 -14.74 2.42 1.46
CA MET A 1 -14.53 3.27 2.66
C MET A 1 -14.71 4.72 2.28
N THR A 2 -15.25 5.53 3.18
CA THR A 2 -15.44 6.98 3.03
C THR A 2 -14.39 7.71 3.86
N TRP A 3 -13.73 8.69 3.26
CA TRP A 3 -12.68 9.48 3.89
C TRP A 3 -13.23 10.87 4.18
N PHE A 4 -12.85 11.44 5.32
CA PHE A 4 -13.07 12.85 5.58
C PHE A 4 -11.94 13.64 4.94
N LYS A 5 -12.25 14.50 3.98
CA LYS A 5 -11.25 15.27 3.23
C LYS A 5 -10.92 16.56 3.99
N VAL A 6 -9.64 16.82 4.20
CA VAL A 6 -9.14 18.05 4.82
C VAL A 6 -8.15 18.69 3.85
N ASP A 7 -8.34 19.98 3.59
CA ASP A 7 -7.47 20.77 2.73
C ASP A 7 -6.06 20.91 3.35
N ASP A 8 -5.02 20.99 2.53
CA ASP A 8 -3.63 21.11 2.99
C ASP A 8 -3.33 22.49 3.58
N GLY A 9 -4.07 23.53 3.17
CA GLY A 9 -4.04 24.88 3.75
C GLY A 9 -4.84 25.01 5.06
N PHE A 10 -5.53 23.94 5.51
CA PHE A 10 -6.41 23.99 6.67
C PHE A 10 -5.70 24.43 7.95
N TRP A 11 -4.43 24.09 8.16
CA TRP A 11 -3.72 24.44 9.41
C TRP A 11 -3.34 25.94 9.49
N SER A 12 -3.22 26.62 8.36
CA SER A 12 -2.78 28.02 8.25
C SER A 12 -3.91 29.00 7.93
N HIS A 13 -5.12 28.51 7.66
CA HIS A 13 -6.25 29.35 7.26
C HIS A 13 -6.68 30.29 8.42
N PRO A 14 -7.02 31.56 8.18
CA PRO A 14 -7.36 32.51 9.25
C PRO A 14 -8.50 32.05 10.18
N LYS A 15 -9.48 31.30 9.65
CA LYS A 15 -10.58 30.72 10.42
C LYS A 15 -10.16 29.59 11.37
N THR A 16 -9.04 28.93 11.09
CA THR A 16 -8.57 27.75 11.85
C THR A 16 -7.37 28.09 12.73
N SER A 17 -6.52 29.02 12.32
CA SER A 17 -5.35 29.46 13.07
C SER A 17 -5.68 30.10 14.42
N THR A 18 -6.92 30.61 14.58
CA THR A 18 -7.42 31.23 15.82
C THR A 18 -8.12 30.24 16.75
N LEU A 19 -8.33 28.99 16.30
CA LEU A 19 -9.00 27.96 17.07
C LEU A 19 -8.08 27.34 18.12
N SER A 20 -8.68 26.88 19.21
CA SER A 20 -7.96 26.02 20.15
C SER A 20 -7.66 24.65 19.52
N ALA A 21 -6.58 24.00 19.98
CA ALA A 21 -6.28 22.63 19.58
C ALA A 21 -7.44 21.65 19.87
N ALA A 22 -8.23 21.91 20.91
CA ALA A 22 -9.41 21.13 21.23
C ALA A 22 -10.54 21.30 20.19
N ALA A 23 -10.76 22.53 19.69
CA ALA A 23 -11.70 22.80 18.61
C ALA A 23 -11.26 22.15 17.29
N VAL A 24 -9.98 22.25 16.94
CA VAL A 24 -9.42 21.58 15.76
C VAL A 24 -9.59 20.06 15.86
N ALA A 25 -9.24 19.47 17.01
CA ALA A 25 -9.41 18.04 17.24
C ALA A 25 -10.87 17.60 17.17
N LEU A 26 -11.79 18.40 17.72
CA LEU A 26 -13.23 18.16 17.64
C LEU A 26 -13.70 18.18 16.18
N TRP A 27 -13.27 19.17 15.40
CA TRP A 27 -13.65 19.30 14.00
C TRP A 27 -13.23 18.07 13.18
N VAL A 28 -11.97 17.63 13.32
CA VAL A 28 -11.46 16.44 12.61
C VAL A 28 -12.22 15.17 13.02
N LYS A 29 -12.42 14.96 14.34
CA LYS A 29 -13.16 13.79 14.86
C LYS A 29 -14.60 13.76 14.37
N SER A 30 -15.28 14.90 14.41
CA SER A 30 -16.67 15.04 13.96
C SER A 30 -16.81 14.81 12.45
N GLY A 31 -15.84 15.25 11.64
CA GLY A 31 -15.81 14.98 10.21
C GLY A 31 -15.64 13.50 9.91
N ALA A 32 -14.68 12.84 10.56
CA ALA A 32 -14.47 11.40 10.45
C ALA A 32 -15.71 10.59 10.90
N TYR A 33 -16.33 10.97 12.01
CA TYR A 33 -17.59 10.39 12.49
C TYR A 33 -18.69 10.52 11.43
N SER A 34 -18.86 11.71 10.87
CA SER A 34 -19.92 11.96 9.88
C SER A 34 -19.73 11.15 8.60
N CYS A 35 -18.49 10.96 8.14
CA CYS A 35 -18.17 10.08 7.01
C CYS A 35 -18.39 8.59 7.32
N GLN A 36 -18.13 8.16 8.55
CA GLN A 36 -18.34 6.78 8.99
C GLN A 36 -19.83 6.44 9.08
N HIS A 37 -20.61 7.35 9.65
CA HIS A 37 -22.03 7.16 9.96
C HIS A 37 -22.98 7.71 8.90
N LEU A 38 -22.46 8.38 7.87
CA LEU A 38 -23.23 9.00 6.78
C LEU A 38 -24.29 9.98 7.31
N THR A 39 -23.87 10.88 8.20
CA THR A 39 -24.73 11.89 8.83
C THR A 39 -24.68 13.25 8.16
N ASP A 40 -23.98 13.37 7.02
CA ASP A 40 -23.90 14.61 6.24
C ASP A 40 -23.40 15.82 7.03
N GLY A 41 -22.44 15.60 7.94
CA GLY A 41 -21.89 16.65 8.78
C GLY A 41 -22.78 17.02 9.98
N ARG A 42 -23.88 16.32 10.25
CA ARG A 42 -24.72 16.60 11.44
C ARG A 42 -24.12 16.01 12.71
N ILE A 43 -24.02 16.86 13.72
CA ILE A 43 -23.49 16.58 15.05
C ILE A 43 -24.57 16.84 16.10
N THR A 44 -25.09 15.77 16.69
CA THR A 44 -26.07 15.87 17.78
C THR A 44 -25.39 16.14 19.13
N PRO A 45 -26.11 16.61 20.16
CA PRO A 45 -25.58 16.78 21.51
C PRO A 45 -24.97 15.51 22.10
N GLN A 46 -25.50 14.34 21.76
CA GLN A 46 -25.00 13.03 22.14
C GLN A 46 -23.62 12.79 21.53
N VAL A 47 -23.47 13.04 20.23
CA VAL A 47 -22.21 12.90 19.49
C VAL A 47 -21.19 13.92 20.00
N LEU A 48 -21.61 15.16 20.25
CA LEU A 48 -20.73 16.18 20.79
C LEU A 48 -20.14 15.75 22.14
N ARG A 49 -20.93 15.15 23.03
CA ARG A 49 -20.44 14.64 24.33
C ARG A 49 -19.41 13.51 24.18
N LEU A 50 -19.50 12.72 23.11
CA LEU A 50 -18.54 11.65 22.82
C LEU A 50 -17.23 12.23 22.29
N LEU A 51 -17.29 13.24 21.42
CA LEU A 51 -16.13 13.70 20.65
C LEU A 51 -15.40 14.89 21.26
N GLY A 52 -16.07 15.71 22.07
CA GLY A 52 -15.46 16.89 22.68
C GLY A 52 -16.40 17.68 23.59
N THR A 53 -16.23 19.00 23.59
CA THR A 53 -16.88 19.90 24.56
C THR A 53 -17.71 20.99 23.87
N ARG A 54 -18.74 21.47 24.56
CA ARG A 54 -19.57 22.60 24.08
C ARG A 54 -18.77 23.90 23.91
N LYS A 55 -17.67 24.09 24.65
CA LYS A 55 -16.78 25.24 24.45
C LYS A 55 -16.14 25.18 23.06
N SER A 56 -15.58 24.03 22.71
CA SER A 56 -14.97 23.79 21.41
C SER A 56 -15.98 23.93 20.27
N ALA A 57 -17.21 23.43 20.44
CA ALA A 57 -18.27 23.61 19.45
C ALA A 57 -18.61 25.10 19.19
N ARG A 58 -18.70 25.91 20.26
CA ARG A 58 -18.92 27.36 20.12
C ARG A 58 -17.80 28.07 19.38
N GLU A 59 -16.54 27.66 19.58
CA GLU A 59 -15.40 28.19 18.83
C GLU A 59 -15.54 27.87 17.33
N LEU A 60 -15.95 26.64 16.98
CA LEU A 60 -16.17 26.23 15.59
C LEU A 60 -17.33 26.98 14.91
N VAL A 61 -18.41 27.24 15.66
CA VAL A 61 -19.52 28.07 15.19
C VAL A 61 -19.07 29.52 15.00
N SER A 62 -18.32 30.06 15.95
CA SER A 62 -17.81 31.45 15.88
C SER A 62 -16.84 31.65 14.71
N ALA A 63 -16.04 30.63 14.38
CA ALA A 63 -15.16 30.63 13.22
C ALA A 63 -15.89 30.41 11.89
N GLY A 64 -17.20 30.13 11.91
CA GLY A 64 -18.01 29.85 10.73
C GLY A 64 -17.66 28.52 10.05
N LEU A 65 -17.08 27.57 10.80
CA LEU A 65 -16.86 26.21 10.31
C LEU A 65 -18.09 25.33 10.52
N TRP A 66 -18.86 25.60 11.57
CA TRP A 66 -20.13 24.94 11.89
C TRP A 66 -21.29 25.94 11.92
N LEU A 67 -22.49 25.44 11.67
CA LEU A 67 -23.76 26.14 11.83
C LEU A 67 -24.52 25.55 13.00
N GLU A 68 -25.17 26.40 13.80
CA GLU A 68 -26.14 25.95 14.79
C GLU A 68 -27.47 25.64 14.10
N VAL A 69 -27.98 24.44 14.36
CA VAL A 69 -29.26 23.96 13.82
C VAL A 69 -30.13 23.48 14.97
N ASP A 70 -31.44 23.40 14.74
CA ASP A 70 -32.33 22.87 15.77
C ASP A 70 -31.92 21.44 16.14
N GLY A 71 -31.65 21.23 17.43
CA GLY A 71 -31.18 19.95 17.95
C GLY A 71 -29.69 19.63 17.75
N GLY A 72 -28.83 20.56 17.33
CA GLY A 72 -27.38 20.31 17.29
C GLY A 72 -26.55 21.30 16.45
N TRP A 73 -25.56 20.76 15.74
CA TRP A 73 -24.67 21.51 14.86
C TRP A 73 -24.51 20.78 13.52
N GLU A 74 -24.20 21.53 12.48
CA GLU A 74 -23.91 21.00 11.15
C GLU A 74 -22.64 21.63 10.58
N PHE A 75 -21.88 20.92 9.76
CA PHE A 75 -20.73 21.51 9.06
C PHE A 75 -21.21 22.52 8.02
N HIS A 76 -20.49 23.65 7.92
CA HIS A 76 -20.68 24.59 6.83
C HIS A 76 -20.23 23.94 5.50
N ASP A 77 -21.03 24.10 4.43
CA ASP A 77 -20.75 23.62 3.06
C ASP A 77 -20.35 22.13 2.94
N TRP A 78 -20.95 21.23 3.72
CA TRP A 78 -20.60 19.80 3.67
C TRP A 78 -20.65 19.21 2.26
N SER A 79 -21.72 19.47 1.51
CA SER A 79 -21.97 18.91 0.18
C SER A 79 -21.02 19.44 -0.92
N GLU A 80 -20.35 20.57 -0.68
CA GLU A 80 -19.40 21.14 -1.66
C GLU A 80 -18.09 20.35 -1.65
N TYR A 81 -17.63 19.94 -0.47
CA TYR A 81 -16.31 19.33 -0.30
C TYR A 81 -16.36 17.83 0.01
N GLN A 82 -17.43 17.36 0.66
CA GLN A 82 -17.59 15.97 1.10
C GLN A 82 -18.66 15.24 0.29
N GLU A 83 -18.52 13.91 0.22
CA GLU A 83 -19.56 13.06 -0.37
C GLU A 83 -20.80 13.06 0.54
N THR A 84 -21.98 13.22 -0.05
CA THR A 84 -23.25 13.09 0.67
C THR A 84 -23.58 11.63 0.95
N SER A 85 -24.40 11.38 1.96
CA SER A 85 -24.88 10.04 2.34
C SER A 85 -25.59 9.35 1.19
N THR A 86 -26.31 10.10 0.37
CA THR A 86 -26.97 9.62 -0.85
C THR A 86 -25.97 9.14 -1.90
N ASP A 87 -24.91 9.93 -2.15
CA ASP A 87 -23.88 9.56 -3.13
C ASP A 87 -23.13 8.31 -2.70
N VAL A 88 -22.78 8.23 -1.41
CA VAL A 88 -22.08 7.07 -0.85
C VAL A 88 -22.95 5.82 -0.95
N ARG A 89 -24.25 5.91 -0.61
CA ARG A 89 -25.18 4.78 -0.70
C ARG A 89 -25.33 4.31 -2.14
N LYS A 90 -25.53 5.23 -3.08
CA LYS A 90 -25.62 4.93 -4.52
C LYS A 90 -24.37 4.22 -5.03
N ARG A 91 -23.18 4.76 -4.72
CA ARG A 91 -21.89 4.16 -5.10
C ARG A 91 -21.71 2.76 -4.51
N ARG A 92 -22.13 2.53 -3.25
CA ARG A 92 -22.09 1.21 -2.60
C ARG A 92 -23.03 0.21 -3.28
N GLU A 93 -24.22 0.65 -3.68
CA GLU A 93 -25.18 -0.17 -4.42
C GLU A 93 -24.65 -0.54 -5.80
N GLU A 94 -24.13 0.42 -6.56
CA GLU A 94 -23.52 0.18 -7.87
C GLU A 94 -22.30 -0.75 -7.78
N ALA A 95 -21.49 -0.63 -6.72
CA ALA A 95 -20.39 -1.55 -6.46
C ALA A 95 -20.88 -2.98 -6.16
N LYS A 96 -21.93 -3.11 -5.34
CA LYS A 96 -22.56 -4.40 -5.04
C LYS A 96 -23.14 -5.04 -6.31
N GLU A 97 -23.78 -4.25 -7.17
CA GLU A 97 -24.35 -4.72 -8.43
C GLU A 97 -23.26 -5.18 -9.41
N ARG A 98 -22.19 -4.40 -9.57
CA ARG A 98 -21.02 -4.81 -10.38
C ARG A 98 -20.42 -6.11 -9.86
N GLN A 99 -20.31 -6.25 -8.53
CA GLN A 99 -19.79 -7.48 -7.93
C GLN A 99 -20.72 -8.67 -8.16
N ARG A 100 -22.05 -8.49 -8.07
CA ARG A 100 -23.05 -9.52 -8.40
C ARG A 100 -22.91 -10.00 -9.83
N ARG A 101 -22.92 -9.07 -10.80
CA ARG A 101 -22.76 -9.40 -12.23
C ARG A 101 -21.45 -10.13 -12.53
N SER A 102 -20.36 -9.69 -11.90
CA SER A 102 -19.06 -10.35 -12.04
C SER A 102 -19.06 -11.79 -11.51
N ARG A 103 -19.72 -12.04 -10.37
CA ARG A 103 -19.86 -13.40 -9.81
C ARG A 103 -20.74 -14.29 -10.70
N GLU A 104 -21.88 -13.79 -11.16
CA GLU A 104 -22.77 -14.53 -12.07
C GLU A 104 -22.05 -14.89 -13.39
N ALA A 105 -21.32 -13.95 -13.97
CA ALA A 105 -20.54 -14.20 -15.19
C ALA A 105 -19.43 -15.25 -14.97
N ARG A 106 -18.75 -15.24 -13.82
CA ARG A 106 -17.76 -16.27 -13.45
C ARG A 106 -18.42 -17.65 -13.32
N THR A 107 -19.54 -17.74 -12.61
CA THR A 107 -20.30 -19.00 -12.46
C THR A 107 -20.77 -19.53 -13.81
N ASN A 108 -21.28 -18.66 -14.70
CA ASN A 108 -21.75 -19.09 -16.00
C ASN A 108 -20.61 -19.60 -16.88
N LYS A 109 -19.47 -18.89 -16.93
CA LYS A 109 -18.26 -19.37 -17.62
C LYS A 109 -17.78 -20.72 -17.08
N GLN A 110 -17.82 -20.92 -15.76
CA GLN A 110 -17.45 -22.19 -15.14
C GLN A 110 -18.40 -23.32 -15.58
N ARG A 111 -19.72 -23.08 -15.56
CA ARG A 111 -20.73 -24.04 -16.06
C ARG A 111 -20.53 -24.39 -17.52
N GLU A 112 -20.28 -23.39 -18.39
CA GLU A 112 -19.98 -23.60 -19.80
C GLU A 112 -18.73 -24.45 -20.00
N SER A 113 -17.66 -24.18 -19.23
CA SER A 113 -16.43 -24.98 -19.29
C SER A 113 -16.65 -26.44 -18.88
N GLN A 114 -17.47 -26.67 -17.83
CA GLN A 114 -17.81 -28.01 -17.34
C GLN A 114 -18.73 -28.78 -18.30
N ALA A 115 -19.69 -28.09 -18.92
CA ALA A 115 -20.54 -28.70 -19.96
C ALA A 115 -19.71 -29.07 -21.20
N LYS A 116 -18.74 -28.23 -21.59
CA LYS A 116 -17.83 -28.50 -22.70
C LYS A 116 -16.91 -29.71 -22.39
N SER A 117 -16.40 -29.83 -21.17
CA SER A 117 -15.61 -30.99 -20.76
C SER A 117 -16.44 -32.28 -20.72
N GLN A 118 -17.68 -32.23 -20.21
CA GLN A 118 -18.59 -33.39 -20.23
C GLN A 118 -18.99 -33.81 -21.65
N ARG A 119 -19.17 -32.86 -22.58
CA ARG A 119 -19.44 -33.17 -23.99
C ARG A 119 -18.24 -33.83 -24.67
N MET A 120 -17.03 -33.43 -24.28
CA MET A 120 -15.78 -34.04 -24.79
C MET A 120 -15.58 -35.47 -24.25
N SER A 121 -15.96 -35.76 -23.00
CA SER A 121 -15.88 -37.12 -22.46
C SER A 121 -16.96 -38.06 -23.01
N ARG A 122 -18.10 -37.54 -23.46
CA ARG A 122 -19.19 -38.36 -24.04
C ARG A 122 -18.91 -38.82 -25.47
N VAL A 123 -17.97 -38.19 -26.19
CA VAL A 123 -17.55 -38.61 -27.54
C VAL A 123 -16.50 -39.73 -27.50
N THR A 124 -16.01 -40.11 -26.32
CA THR A 124 -15.02 -41.18 -26.12
C THR A 124 -15.59 -42.45 -25.49
N GLU A 125 -16.91 -42.63 -25.45
CA GLU A 125 -17.56 -43.84 -24.89
C GLU A 125 -17.37 -45.12 -25.75
N ASP A 126 -16.70 -45.06 -26.90
CA ASP A 126 -16.42 -46.24 -27.74
C ASP A 126 -14.93 -46.42 -28.08
N VAL A 127 -14.05 -46.18 -27.10
CA VAL A 127 -12.70 -46.77 -27.14
C VAL A 127 -12.47 -47.50 -25.83
N SER A 128 -12.79 -48.80 -25.86
CA SER A 128 -12.38 -49.76 -24.84
C SER A 128 -10.87 -49.59 -24.60
N SER A 129 -10.51 -49.06 -23.43
CA SER A 129 -9.12 -48.98 -23.01
C SER A 129 -8.67 -50.38 -22.66
N GLN A 130 -8.13 -51.09 -23.65
CA GLN A 130 -7.39 -52.30 -23.42
C GLN A 130 -6.13 -51.91 -22.64
N GLU A 131 -6.05 -52.33 -21.37
CA GLU A 131 -4.84 -52.17 -20.57
C GLU A 131 -3.70 -52.94 -21.24
N VAL A 132 -2.84 -52.21 -21.95
CA VAL A 132 -1.55 -52.72 -22.39
C VAL A 132 -0.50 -52.15 -21.45
N SER A 133 -0.02 -53.01 -20.56
CA SER A 133 1.19 -52.77 -19.78
C SER A 133 2.38 -52.80 -20.73
N TYR A 134 2.99 -51.63 -20.98
CA TYR A 134 4.25 -51.56 -21.71
C TYR A 134 5.41 -51.58 -20.71
N PRO A 135 6.40 -52.48 -20.87
CA PRO A 135 7.63 -52.44 -20.09
C PRO A 135 8.39 -51.15 -20.42
N ARG A 136 8.86 -50.45 -19.38
CA ARG A 136 9.70 -49.26 -19.53
C ARG A 136 11.02 -49.64 -20.20
N PRO A 137 11.43 -49.00 -21.30
CA PRO A 137 12.77 -49.17 -21.83
C PRO A 137 13.78 -48.42 -20.95
N ASP A 138 14.83 -49.14 -20.56
CA ASP A 138 16.00 -48.65 -19.83
C ASP A 138 16.84 -47.74 -20.76
N PRO A 139 17.09 -46.46 -20.40
CA PRO A 139 17.82 -45.55 -21.27
C PRO A 139 19.32 -45.91 -21.27
N THR A 140 19.72 -46.77 -22.20
CA THR A 140 21.12 -46.95 -22.53
C THR A 140 21.58 -45.80 -23.44
N ARG A 141 22.52 -45.03 -22.90
CA ARG A 141 23.26 -43.92 -23.50
C ARG A 141 23.93 -44.28 -24.83
N PRO A 142 23.65 -43.55 -25.94
CA PRO A 142 24.53 -43.52 -27.10
C PRO A 142 25.56 -42.41 -26.95
N ASP A 143 26.83 -42.78 -27.05
CA ASP A 143 27.96 -41.90 -27.26
C ASP A 143 27.94 -41.35 -28.69
N LEU A 144 27.93 -40.03 -28.84
CA LEU A 144 28.16 -39.37 -30.12
C LEU A 144 29.11 -38.20 -29.94
N SER A 145 30.36 -38.50 -30.25
CA SER A 145 31.46 -37.59 -30.51
C SER A 145 31.23 -36.75 -31.77
N ILE A 146 31.33 -35.42 -31.57
CA ILE A 146 32.01 -34.41 -32.41
C ILE A 146 31.45 -34.11 -33.81
N GLY A 147 31.08 -32.83 -33.98
CA GLY A 147 30.96 -32.13 -35.25
C GLY A 147 30.64 -30.64 -35.04
N TYR A 148 31.65 -29.87 -34.67
CA TYR A 148 31.61 -28.41 -34.47
C TYR A 148 31.37 -27.69 -35.82
N VAL A 149 30.31 -26.88 -35.92
CA VAL A 149 30.23 -25.74 -36.84
C VAL A 149 29.58 -24.60 -36.07
N GLU A 150 30.35 -23.52 -35.90
CA GLU A 150 29.99 -22.29 -35.21
C GLU A 150 28.75 -21.64 -35.84
N GLY A 151 27.81 -21.28 -34.97
CA GLY A 151 26.60 -20.53 -35.27
C GLY A 151 26.09 -19.91 -33.99
N GLU A 152 26.82 -18.92 -33.50
CA GLU A 152 26.51 -18.04 -32.37
C GLU A 152 25.01 -17.68 -32.31
N GLY A 153 24.37 -17.93 -31.18
CA GLY A 153 22.99 -17.51 -30.93
C GLY A 153 22.34 -18.15 -29.71
N LEU A 154 22.88 -17.91 -28.51
CA LEU A 154 22.16 -18.19 -27.27
C LEU A 154 20.82 -17.43 -27.25
N PRO A 155 19.66 -18.06 -26.98
CA PRO A 155 18.51 -17.34 -26.49
C PRO A 155 18.82 -16.93 -25.04
N SER A 156 19.17 -15.66 -24.86
CA SER A 156 19.23 -15.03 -23.54
C SER A 156 17.88 -15.22 -22.85
N GLU A 157 17.88 -15.94 -21.73
CA GLU A 157 16.88 -15.74 -20.69
C GLU A 157 16.96 -14.25 -20.32
N ARG A 158 15.98 -13.48 -20.78
CA ARG A 158 15.86 -12.07 -20.40
C ARG A 158 15.58 -12.03 -18.91
N ASP A 159 16.51 -11.45 -18.15
CA ASP A 159 16.32 -11.15 -16.74
C ASP A 159 14.94 -10.50 -16.51
N SER A 160 14.15 -11.05 -15.59
CA SER A 160 12.83 -10.53 -15.21
C SER A 160 12.85 -9.11 -14.65
N ASP A 161 14.06 -8.61 -14.35
CA ASP A 161 14.32 -7.28 -13.84
C ASP A 161 14.55 -6.23 -14.94
N GLU A 162 14.73 -6.65 -16.20
CA GLU A 162 14.93 -5.71 -17.30
C GLU A 162 13.58 -5.20 -17.82
N PRO A 163 13.40 -3.86 -17.94
CA PRO A 163 12.13 -3.32 -18.39
C PRO A 163 11.81 -3.76 -19.83
N PRO A 164 10.56 -4.14 -20.13
CA PRO A 164 10.20 -4.52 -21.48
C PRO A 164 10.38 -3.33 -22.45
N PRO A 165 10.79 -3.60 -23.70
CA PRO A 165 11.07 -2.55 -24.67
C PRO A 165 9.77 -1.80 -25.04
N PRO A 166 9.85 -0.48 -25.31
CA PRO A 166 8.67 0.35 -25.55
C PRO A 166 8.00 0.10 -26.92
N ARG A 167 8.65 -0.68 -27.79
CA ARG A 167 8.19 -0.99 -29.17
C ARG A 167 8.49 -2.44 -29.51
N CYS A 168 7.79 -2.98 -30.50
CA CYS A 168 8.06 -4.33 -30.99
C CYS A 168 9.43 -4.43 -31.68
N PRO A 169 10.03 -5.63 -31.80
CA PRO A 169 11.35 -5.81 -32.39
C PRO A 169 11.49 -5.24 -33.82
N LYS A 170 10.39 -5.23 -34.60
CA LYS A 170 10.38 -4.69 -35.97
C LYS A 170 10.52 -3.18 -36.05
N HIS A 171 10.17 -2.45 -34.99
CA HIS A 171 10.13 -1.00 -34.96
C HIS A 171 10.93 -0.42 -33.78
N ILE A 172 11.88 -1.19 -33.22
CA ILE A 172 12.66 -0.77 -32.05
C ILE A 172 13.65 0.36 -32.39
N GLY A 173 14.14 0.39 -33.63
CA GLY A 173 15.06 1.41 -34.16
C GLY A 173 14.41 2.51 -35.00
N ASP A 174 13.09 2.47 -35.20
CA ASP A 174 12.41 3.45 -36.05
C ASP A 174 11.95 4.66 -35.24
N ALA A 175 12.35 5.85 -35.68
CA ALA A 175 11.98 7.11 -35.03
C ALA A 175 10.48 7.44 -35.19
N LYS A 176 9.88 7.08 -36.33
CA LYS A 176 8.46 7.32 -36.65
C LYS A 176 7.83 6.11 -37.35
N PRO A 177 7.57 5.01 -36.61
CA PRO A 177 6.97 3.83 -37.20
C PRO A 177 5.49 4.06 -37.52
N PRO A 178 4.95 3.34 -38.50
CA PRO A 178 3.52 3.38 -38.82
C PRO A 178 2.68 2.84 -37.65
N ALA A 179 1.37 3.06 -37.72
CA ALA A 179 0.44 2.51 -36.74
C ALA A 179 0.55 0.97 -36.69
N CYS A 180 1.01 0.44 -35.56
CA CYS A 180 1.30 -0.98 -35.39
C CYS A 180 0.70 -1.50 -34.07
N GLY A 181 -0.12 -2.55 -34.16
CA GLY A 181 -0.73 -3.19 -32.99
C GLY A 181 0.31 -3.73 -32.00
N ALA A 182 1.36 -4.38 -32.50
CA ALA A 182 2.44 -4.92 -31.67
C ALA A 182 3.25 -3.82 -30.93
N CYS A 183 3.34 -2.60 -31.48
CA CYS A 183 3.90 -1.46 -30.74
C CYS A 183 2.94 -0.96 -29.65
N ALA A 184 1.62 -1.08 -29.83
CA ALA A 184 0.65 -0.76 -28.79
C ALA A 184 0.69 -1.80 -27.66
N ASP A 185 0.84 -3.08 -27.98
CA ASP A 185 1.04 -4.16 -26.99
C ASP A 185 2.32 -3.96 -26.19
N ALA A 186 3.43 -3.62 -26.85
CA ALA A 186 4.71 -3.34 -26.19
C ALA A 186 4.62 -2.16 -25.20
N ARG A 187 3.88 -1.10 -25.56
CA ARG A 187 3.64 0.03 -24.63
C ARG A 187 2.82 -0.39 -23.40
N ARG A 188 1.74 -1.16 -23.59
CA ARG A 188 0.94 -1.69 -22.47
C ARG A 188 1.77 -2.57 -21.55
N ALA A 189 2.58 -3.48 -22.12
CA ALA A 189 3.46 -4.34 -21.35
C ALA A 189 4.46 -3.52 -20.50
N ARG A 190 4.95 -2.39 -21.03
CA ARG A 190 5.81 -1.47 -20.28
C ARG A 190 5.07 -0.72 -19.18
N GLU A 191 3.88 -0.22 -19.45
CA GLU A 191 3.04 0.44 -18.44
C GLU A 191 2.68 -0.52 -17.29
N ASP A 192 2.34 -1.78 -17.61
CA ASP A 192 2.03 -2.82 -16.63
C ASP A 192 3.25 -3.17 -15.77
N TRP A 193 4.43 -3.33 -16.39
CA TRP A 193 5.69 -3.56 -15.67
C TRP A 193 6.04 -2.38 -14.76
N ASP A 194 5.96 -1.14 -15.25
CA ASP A 194 6.24 0.06 -14.43
C ASP A 194 5.26 0.14 -13.23
N ALA A 195 4.00 -0.25 -13.42
CA ALA A 195 3.00 -0.32 -12.36
C ALA A 195 3.31 -1.43 -11.33
N GLU A 196 3.76 -2.59 -11.78
CA GLU A 196 4.19 -3.69 -10.92
C GLU A 196 5.43 -3.31 -10.11
N GLN A 197 6.44 -2.72 -10.74
CA GLN A 197 7.64 -2.23 -10.06
C GLN A 197 7.32 -1.17 -9.00
N THR A 198 6.38 -0.26 -9.31
CA THR A 198 5.91 0.73 -8.34
C THR A 198 5.25 0.07 -7.14
N ARG A 199 4.39 -0.94 -7.35
CA ARG A 199 3.75 -1.69 -6.26
C ARG A 199 4.77 -2.45 -5.42
N ALA A 200 5.72 -3.13 -6.07
CA ALA A 200 6.79 -3.87 -5.40
C ALA A 200 7.63 -2.94 -4.50
N ARG A 201 8.03 -1.76 -5.01
CA ARG A 201 8.78 -0.77 -4.22
C ARG A 201 8.01 -0.26 -3.01
N VAL A 202 6.71 0.02 -3.16
CA VAL A 202 5.86 0.47 -2.04
C VAL A 202 5.70 -0.63 -0.98
N GLU A 203 5.53 -1.89 -1.40
CA GLU A 203 5.42 -3.01 -0.47
C GLU A 203 6.74 -3.28 0.26
N ALA A 204 7.87 -3.22 -0.45
CA ALA A 204 9.19 -3.34 0.14
C ALA A 204 9.41 -2.28 1.23
N GLN A 205 9.10 -1.01 0.96
CA GLN A 205 9.19 0.08 1.96
C GLN A 205 8.26 -0.14 3.16
N ARG A 206 7.05 -0.68 2.95
CA ARG A 206 6.13 -1.01 4.06
C ARG A 206 6.68 -2.14 4.92
N SER A 207 7.21 -3.19 4.29
CA SER A 207 7.79 -4.34 4.98
C SER A 207 9.03 -3.94 5.79
N GLU A 208 9.90 -3.09 5.23
CA GLU A 208 11.08 -2.57 5.92
C GLU A 208 10.69 -1.75 7.16
N ARG A 209 9.72 -0.83 7.02
CA ARG A 209 9.21 -0.06 8.16
C ARG A 209 8.58 -0.94 9.25
N HIS A 210 7.88 -2.00 8.85
CA HIS A 210 7.31 -2.95 9.80
C HIS A 210 8.40 -3.71 10.56
N ALA A 211 9.40 -4.23 9.83
CA ALA A 211 10.54 -4.92 10.41
C ALA A 211 11.33 -4.03 11.37
N LEU A 212 11.59 -2.77 10.99
CA LEU A 212 12.25 -1.79 11.87
C LEU A 212 11.42 -1.49 13.12
N ALA A 213 10.09 -1.39 13.00
CA ALA A 213 9.21 -1.18 14.14
C ALA A 213 9.12 -2.41 15.05
N GLU A 214 9.26 -3.62 14.52
CA GLU A 214 9.37 -4.86 15.31
C GLU A 214 10.68 -4.89 16.08
N LEU A 215 11.82 -4.64 15.42
CA LEU A 215 13.12 -4.55 16.07
C LEU A 215 13.14 -3.48 17.18
N ALA A 216 12.51 -2.33 16.95
CA ALA A 216 12.38 -1.29 17.96
C ALA A 216 11.52 -1.75 19.15
N ARG A 217 10.41 -2.46 18.90
CA ARG A 217 9.57 -3.06 19.95
C ARG A 217 10.32 -4.10 20.78
N GLU A 218 11.09 -4.97 20.11
CA GLU A 218 11.95 -5.95 20.78
C GLU A 218 13.04 -5.27 21.62
N ALA A 219 13.67 -4.22 21.09
CA ALA A 219 14.67 -3.43 21.82
C ALA A 219 14.07 -2.77 23.08
N ILE A 220 12.84 -2.23 22.99
CA ILE A 220 12.10 -1.68 24.14
C ILE A 220 11.80 -2.79 25.15
N ALA A 221 11.23 -3.91 24.71
CA ALA A 221 10.88 -5.04 25.58
C ALA A 221 12.11 -5.64 26.29
N SER A 222 13.28 -5.63 25.64
CA SER A 222 14.54 -6.13 26.23
C SER A 222 15.18 -5.16 27.23
N CYS A 223 14.76 -3.90 27.28
CA CYS A 223 15.38 -2.86 28.08
C CYS A 223 14.72 -2.76 29.46
N ALA A 224 15.43 -3.19 30.50
CA ALA A 224 14.94 -3.17 31.89
C ALA A 224 14.77 -1.76 32.50
N LEU A 225 15.17 -0.71 31.78
CA LEU A 225 15.17 0.66 32.30
C LEU A 225 14.06 1.53 31.72
N CYS A 226 13.48 1.19 30.57
CA CYS A 226 12.43 1.99 29.94
C CYS A 226 11.04 1.37 30.17
N ASP A 227 10.01 2.19 30.00
CA ASP A 227 8.63 1.74 29.95
C ASP A 227 8.28 1.07 28.61
N ASP A 228 7.06 0.55 28.49
CA ASP A 228 6.53 -0.13 27.30
C ASP A 228 6.50 0.77 26.03
N SER A 229 6.78 2.07 26.19
CA SER A 229 6.83 3.04 25.10
C SER A 229 8.27 3.48 24.75
N GLY A 230 9.29 2.94 25.41
CA GLY A 230 10.70 3.29 25.18
C GLY A 230 11.17 4.56 25.89
N TYR A 231 10.48 4.99 26.96
CA TYR A 231 10.83 6.18 27.72
C TYR A 231 11.36 5.87 29.12
N ARG A 232 12.22 6.77 29.62
CA ARG A 232 12.66 6.84 31.01
C ARG A 232 12.10 8.12 31.62
N GLY A 233 10.89 8.03 32.18
CA GLY A 233 10.15 9.21 32.61
C GLY A 233 9.77 10.07 31.40
N SER A 234 10.32 11.27 31.28
CA SER A 234 10.03 12.19 30.15
C SER A 234 11.10 12.18 29.04
N ARG A 235 12.12 11.33 29.14
CA ARG A 235 13.23 11.27 28.16
C ARG A 235 13.16 9.99 27.35
N VAL A 236 13.35 10.10 26.03
CA VAL A 236 13.49 8.95 25.13
C VAL A 236 14.70 8.14 25.58
N CYS A 237 14.51 6.83 25.77
CA CYS A 237 15.61 5.94 26.07
C CYS A 237 16.49 5.79 24.83
N ASN A 238 17.79 6.00 24.98
CA ASN A 238 18.77 5.97 23.90
C ASN A 238 19.15 4.53 23.45
N HIS A 239 18.47 3.48 23.95
CA HIS A 239 18.58 2.05 23.58
C HIS A 239 19.99 1.56 23.24
N ASP A 240 20.97 2.07 23.98
CA ASP A 240 22.38 1.80 23.73
C ASP A 240 22.97 1.12 24.97
N PRO A 241 22.99 -0.23 25.01
CA PRO A 241 23.51 -0.96 26.16
C PRO A 241 25.02 -0.70 26.39
N ASP A 242 25.73 -0.24 25.36
CA ASP A 242 27.16 0.06 25.41
C ASP A 242 27.45 1.56 25.63
N THR A 243 26.44 2.36 26.03
CA THR A 243 26.61 3.81 26.18
C THR A 243 27.77 4.13 27.12
N GLU A 244 27.86 3.41 28.24
CA GLU A 244 28.90 3.61 29.26
C GLU A 244 30.29 3.23 28.74
N GLU A 245 30.43 2.09 28.06
CA GLU A 245 31.70 1.70 27.46
C GLU A 245 32.14 2.65 26.34
N ARG A 246 31.21 3.12 25.50
CA ARG A 246 31.53 4.07 24.42
C ARG A 246 31.92 5.44 24.97
N ALA A 247 31.23 5.92 26.01
CA ALA A 247 31.59 7.14 26.72
C ALA A 247 32.97 7.01 27.37
N ALA A 248 33.28 5.86 27.98
CA ALA A 248 34.59 5.58 28.56
C ALA A 248 35.71 5.57 27.49
N ARG A 249 35.47 4.94 26.34
CA ARG A 249 36.39 4.96 25.18
C ARG A 249 36.62 6.39 24.67
N GLY A 250 35.55 7.19 24.54
CA GLY A 250 35.63 8.59 24.13
C GLY A 250 36.45 9.45 25.11
N LEU A 251 36.20 9.32 26.41
CA LEU A 251 36.96 10.01 27.46
C LEU A 251 38.43 9.60 27.49
N ALA A 252 38.74 8.32 27.27
CA ALA A 252 40.12 7.84 27.17
C ALA A 252 40.87 8.48 25.99
N LEU A 253 40.23 8.57 24.82
CA LEU A 253 40.81 9.24 23.64
C LEU A 253 41.06 10.73 23.89
N VAL A 254 40.11 11.44 24.50
CA VAL A 254 40.28 12.87 24.83
C VAL A 254 41.43 13.08 25.81
N ARG A 255 41.53 12.24 26.85
CA ARG A 255 42.63 12.30 27.83
C ARG A 255 43.98 12.03 27.16
N ALA A 256 44.06 11.04 26.28
CA ALA A 256 45.27 10.74 25.52
C ALA A 256 45.71 11.93 24.66
N GLN A 257 44.78 12.56 23.93
CA GLN A 257 45.04 13.76 23.11
C GLN A 257 45.52 14.95 23.93
N LEU A 258 44.87 15.24 25.07
CA LEU A 258 45.29 16.34 25.95
C LEU A 258 46.69 16.10 26.54
N SER A 259 47.05 14.85 26.81
CA SER A 259 48.40 14.51 27.30
C SER A 259 49.48 14.65 26.23
N THR A 260 49.18 14.35 24.96
CA THR A 260 50.13 14.49 23.84
C THR A 260 50.38 15.96 23.50
N THR A 261 49.33 16.80 23.53
CA THR A 261 49.45 18.25 23.35
C THR A 261 50.30 18.91 24.45
N LYS A 262 50.20 18.42 25.68
CA LYS A 262 50.98 18.93 26.83
C LYS A 262 52.44 18.48 26.84
N ALA A 263 52.77 17.40 26.14
CA ALA A 263 54.14 16.89 25.98
C ALA A 263 54.88 17.49 24.78
N SER A 264 54.17 18.21 23.89
CA SER A 264 54.72 18.85 22.68
C SER A 264 54.94 20.37 22.86
N GLN A 265 54.74 20.90 24.07
CA GLN A 265 55.08 22.27 24.49
C GLN A 265 56.24 22.20 25.48
#